data_AF-A0A925TKX6-F1
#
_entry.id   AF-A0A925TKX6-F1
#
_cell.length_a   1.000
_cell.length_b   1.000
_cell.length_c   1.000
_cell.angle_alpha   90.00
_cell.angle_beta   90.00
_cell.angle_gamma   90.00
#
_symmetry.space_group_name_H-M   'P 1'
#
loop_
_entity.id
_entity.type
_entity.pdbx_description
1 polymer ?
#
loop_
_entity_poly.entity_id
_entity_poly.type
_entity_poly.pdbx_seq_one_letter_code
_entity_poly.pdbx_strand_id
1 'polypeptide(L)'
;MQLRYGLREYMDIAARLALPAEAAWARGQLAALDAALETHAWDGEWYLRAYRHDGLKFGARECPEGKIFMNPQVWAVMSGAATGERARRLLDVTHEHLATDYGMMLCTPPYVSTDPEVCLARLFNPGMKENGGIFNHTQGWAVIAAAELGLGDRAWDYLRNVLPSSFNDRAEIRQVEPYVVCQSTHSRFSPRFGAGRVSWLSGSAVWNYVAMTTAVLGLKPDYEGLSIDPCIPSAWPGFTATRRFRGATYHVEVQNPQGRCKGVPRLLVDGREIEGNLVPLAAPGATVQVLAVLA
;
A
#
# COMPACT_ATOMS: atom_id res chain seq x y z
N MET A 1 -0.43 -14.09 1.64
CA MET A 1 0.30 -12.87 1.22
C MET A 1 1.13 -12.23 2.33
N GLN A 2 0.58 -11.88 3.50
CA GLN A 2 1.40 -11.29 4.59
C GLN A 2 2.53 -12.21 5.07
N LEU A 3 2.27 -13.50 5.24
CA LEU A 3 3.31 -14.50 5.56
C LEU A 3 4.42 -14.53 4.50
N ARG A 4 4.05 -14.40 3.22
CA ARG A 4 5.01 -14.33 2.10
C ARG A 4 5.95 -13.13 2.25
N TYR A 5 5.38 -11.95 2.54
CA TYR A 5 6.16 -10.74 2.85
C TYR A 5 7.10 -11.00 4.02
N GLY A 6 6.58 -11.53 5.14
CA GLY A 6 7.37 -11.82 6.33
C GLY A 6 8.51 -12.81 6.11
N LEU A 7 8.28 -13.88 5.33
CA LEU A 7 9.31 -14.85 4.96
C LEU A 7 10.42 -14.23 4.12
N ARG A 8 10.08 -13.31 3.21
CA ARG A 8 11.06 -12.56 2.41
C ARG A 8 11.93 -11.67 3.29
N GLU A 9 11.32 -10.89 4.19
CA GLU A 9 12.07 -10.03 5.12
C GLU A 9 12.93 -10.87 6.07
N TYR A 10 12.40 -11.96 6.60
CA TYR A 10 13.13 -12.87 7.47
C TYR A 10 14.32 -13.51 6.75
N MET A 11 14.13 -13.94 5.50
CA MET A 11 15.21 -14.49 4.68
C MET A 11 16.33 -13.47 4.44
N ASP A 12 16.01 -12.21 4.15
CA ASP A 12 17.01 -11.15 3.99
C ASP A 12 17.79 -10.89 5.30
N ILE A 13 17.07 -10.80 6.42
CA ILE A 13 17.69 -10.65 7.75
C ILE A 13 18.61 -11.83 8.07
N ALA A 14 18.15 -13.06 7.85
CA ALA A 14 18.94 -14.26 8.10
C ALA A 14 20.21 -14.31 7.24
N ALA A 15 20.13 -13.89 5.98
CA ALA A 15 21.29 -13.79 5.10
C ALA A 15 22.31 -12.77 5.62
N ARG A 16 21.85 -11.58 6.05
CA ARG A 16 22.69 -10.52 6.62
C ARG A 16 23.36 -10.91 7.94
N LEU A 17 22.69 -11.76 8.73
CA LEU A 17 23.24 -12.32 9.97
C LEU A 17 24.10 -13.56 9.75
N ALA A 18 24.37 -13.95 8.50
CA ALA A 18 25.10 -15.17 8.13
C ALA A 18 24.51 -16.44 8.78
N LEU A 19 23.17 -16.56 8.79
CA LEU A 19 22.40 -17.70 9.26
C LEU A 19 21.85 -18.52 8.07
N PRO A 20 22.69 -19.30 7.36
CA PRO A 20 22.31 -19.95 6.12
C PRO A 20 21.19 -21.00 6.28
N ALA A 21 21.12 -21.67 7.44
CA ALA A 21 20.07 -22.65 7.71
C ALA A 21 18.69 -22.00 7.80
N GLU A 22 18.58 -20.85 8.48
CA GLU A 22 17.34 -20.08 8.60
C GLU A 22 16.91 -19.50 7.26
N ALA A 23 17.86 -18.95 6.49
CA ALA A 23 17.58 -18.45 5.14
C ALA A 23 17.11 -19.58 4.20
N ALA A 24 17.69 -20.78 4.31
CA ALA A 24 17.27 -21.95 3.53
C ALA A 24 15.88 -22.44 3.94
N TRP A 25 15.60 -22.50 5.25
CA TRP A 25 14.26 -22.85 5.75
C TRP A 25 13.20 -21.87 5.24
N ALA A 26 13.44 -20.56 5.37
CA ALA A 26 12.51 -19.52 4.94
C ALA A 26 12.25 -19.58 3.42
N ARG A 27 13.29 -19.83 2.63
CA ARG A 27 13.18 -20.05 1.18
C ARG A 27 12.30 -21.26 0.85
N GLY A 28 12.47 -22.37 1.58
CA GLY A 28 11.62 -23.56 1.44
C GLY A 28 10.16 -23.28 1.77
N GLN A 29 9.89 -22.59 2.88
CA GLN A 29 8.53 -22.19 3.27
C GLN A 29 7.90 -21.23 2.25
N LEU A 30 8.69 -20.29 1.72
CA LEU A 30 8.24 -19.34 0.70
C LEU A 30 7.83 -20.06 -0.59
N ALA A 31 8.64 -21.01 -1.05
CA ALA A 31 8.34 -21.81 -2.24
C ALA A 31 7.07 -22.66 -2.07
N ALA A 32 6.92 -23.31 -0.90
CA ALA A 32 5.71 -24.07 -0.58
C ALA A 32 4.46 -23.18 -0.53
N LEU A 33 4.57 -22.00 0.06
CA LEU A 33 3.48 -21.02 0.12
C LEU A 33 3.11 -20.50 -1.27
N ASP A 34 4.10 -20.19 -2.12
CA ASP A 34 3.84 -19.71 -3.48
C ASP A 34 3.12 -20.77 -4.31
N ALA A 35 3.55 -22.04 -4.25
CA ALA A 35 2.86 -23.14 -4.92
C ALA A 35 1.40 -23.29 -4.44
N ALA A 36 1.16 -23.16 -3.13
CA ALA A 36 -0.19 -23.23 -2.57
C ALA A 36 -1.07 -22.04 -2.98
N LEU A 37 -0.52 -20.82 -3.03
CA LEU A 37 -1.23 -19.63 -3.48
C LEU A 37 -1.63 -19.74 -4.95
N GLU A 38 -0.73 -20.22 -5.81
CA GLU A 38 -1.04 -20.42 -7.22
C GLU A 38 -2.08 -21.50 -7.46
N THR A 39 -2.01 -22.60 -6.71
CA THR A 39 -2.93 -23.74 -6.90
C THR A 39 -4.31 -23.48 -6.31
N HIS A 40 -4.39 -22.78 -5.17
CA HIS A 40 -5.61 -22.74 -4.37
C HIS A 40 -6.19 -21.34 -4.14
N ALA A 41 -5.41 -20.27 -4.31
CA ALA A 41 -5.85 -18.92 -3.97
C ALA A 41 -6.10 -18.03 -5.19
N TRP A 42 -5.62 -18.38 -6.38
CA TRP A 42 -5.91 -17.62 -7.60
C TRP A 42 -7.27 -18.03 -8.19
N ASP A 43 -8.15 -17.05 -8.37
CA ASP A 43 -9.52 -17.28 -8.87
C ASP A 43 -9.70 -16.89 -10.35
N GLY A 44 -8.58 -16.80 -11.08
CA GLY A 44 -8.53 -16.46 -12.51
C GLY A 44 -8.15 -15.02 -12.78
N GLU A 45 -8.72 -14.05 -12.03
CA GLU A 45 -8.43 -12.61 -12.20
C GLU A 45 -7.94 -11.91 -10.93
N TRP A 46 -8.28 -12.45 -9.76
CA TRP A 46 -7.84 -11.96 -8.46
C TRP A 46 -7.58 -13.10 -7.48
N TYR A 47 -7.01 -12.78 -6.32
CA TYR A 47 -6.84 -13.74 -5.24
C TYR A 47 -8.08 -13.81 -4.35
N LEU A 48 -8.44 -15.03 -3.95
CA LEU A 48 -9.48 -15.30 -2.96
C LEU A 48 -9.19 -14.58 -1.63
N ARG A 49 -10.25 -14.33 -0.85
CA ARG A 49 -10.12 -13.76 0.49
C ARG A 49 -9.73 -14.80 1.52
N ALA A 50 -10.39 -15.96 1.50
CA ALA A 50 -10.21 -17.04 2.48
C ALA A 50 -10.98 -18.30 2.06
N TYR A 51 -10.66 -19.39 2.75
CA TYR A 51 -11.51 -20.57 2.85
C TYR A 51 -12.03 -20.70 4.28
N ARG A 52 -13.27 -21.17 4.44
CA ARG A 52 -13.78 -21.72 5.69
C ARG A 52 -13.27 -23.16 5.86
N HIS A 53 -13.32 -23.68 7.08
CA HIS A 53 -12.85 -25.03 7.42
C HIS A 53 -13.51 -26.15 6.60
N ASP A 54 -14.71 -25.94 6.06
CA ASP A 54 -15.48 -26.88 5.23
C ASP A 54 -15.27 -26.69 3.71
N GLY A 55 -14.35 -25.81 3.32
CA GLY A 55 -14.04 -25.54 1.92
C GLY A 55 -14.86 -24.42 1.28
N LEU A 56 -15.79 -23.79 2.00
CA LEU A 56 -16.50 -22.60 1.48
C LEU A 56 -15.51 -21.48 1.18
N LYS A 57 -15.60 -20.91 -0.03
CA LYS A 57 -14.75 -19.81 -0.48
C LYS A 57 -15.34 -18.45 -0.13
N PHE A 58 -14.48 -17.51 0.23
CA PHE A 58 -14.79 -16.09 0.34
C PHE A 58 -13.95 -15.30 -0.67
N GLY A 59 -14.51 -14.24 -1.25
CA GLY A 59 -13.77 -13.44 -2.23
C GLY A 59 -13.57 -14.17 -3.55
N ALA A 60 -14.49 -15.03 -3.94
CA ALA A 60 -14.49 -15.73 -5.22
C ALA A 60 -15.52 -15.11 -6.18
N ARG A 61 -15.28 -15.25 -7.48
CA ARG A 61 -16.16 -14.87 -8.59
C ARG A 61 -17.55 -15.49 -8.47
N GLU A 62 -17.62 -16.72 -7.96
CA GLU A 62 -18.88 -17.44 -7.74
C GLU A 62 -19.69 -16.92 -6.54
N CYS A 63 -19.07 -16.21 -5.60
CA CYS A 63 -19.78 -15.67 -4.45
C CYS A 63 -20.80 -14.61 -4.92
N PRO A 64 -22.07 -14.62 -4.50
CA PRO A 64 -23.01 -13.55 -4.87
C PRO A 64 -22.69 -12.22 -4.17
N GLU A 65 -22.15 -12.29 -2.96
CA GLU A 65 -21.75 -11.17 -2.10
C GLU A 65 -20.28 -11.32 -1.71
N GLY A 66 -19.59 -10.22 -1.44
CA GLY A 66 -18.16 -10.23 -1.10
C GLY A 66 -17.29 -10.88 -2.17
N LYS A 67 -17.57 -10.63 -3.45
CA LYS A 67 -16.89 -11.25 -4.61
C LYS A 67 -15.39 -10.97 -4.64
N ILE A 68 -15.02 -9.73 -4.37
CA ILE A 68 -13.63 -9.29 -4.37
C ILE A 68 -13.36 -8.49 -3.10
N PHE A 69 -12.20 -8.72 -2.51
CA PHE A 69 -11.71 -8.01 -1.33
C PHE A 69 -10.42 -7.28 -1.68
N MET A 70 -10.18 -6.10 -1.12
CA MET A 70 -8.96 -5.34 -1.38
C MET A 70 -7.71 -6.01 -0.80
N ASN A 71 -7.79 -6.52 0.43
CA ASN A 71 -6.61 -6.95 1.20
C ASN A 71 -5.74 -7.98 0.47
N PRO A 72 -6.27 -9.10 -0.06
CA PRO A 72 -5.43 -10.09 -0.73
C PRO A 72 -4.72 -9.51 -1.96
N GLN A 73 -5.33 -8.55 -2.65
CA GLN A 73 -4.81 -8.04 -3.92
C GLN A 73 -3.64 -7.09 -3.68
N VAL A 74 -3.83 -6.10 -2.81
CA VAL A 74 -2.75 -5.15 -2.48
C VAL A 74 -1.58 -5.85 -1.79
N TRP A 75 -1.85 -6.84 -0.93
CA TRP A 75 -0.81 -7.63 -0.32
C TRP A 75 -0.12 -8.60 -1.30
N ALA A 76 -0.81 -9.07 -2.35
CA ALA A 76 -0.16 -9.88 -3.38
C ALA A 76 0.92 -9.08 -4.10
N VAL A 77 0.66 -7.80 -4.38
CA VAL A 77 1.65 -6.86 -4.94
C VAL A 77 2.79 -6.63 -3.93
N MET A 78 2.47 -6.14 -2.72
CA MET A 78 3.48 -5.78 -1.69
C MET A 78 4.39 -6.95 -1.29
N SER A 79 3.81 -8.14 -1.21
CA SER A 79 4.57 -9.34 -0.87
C SER A 79 5.38 -9.88 -2.04
N GLY A 80 5.12 -9.45 -3.27
CA GLY A 80 5.71 -9.98 -4.51
C GLY A 80 5.12 -11.32 -4.97
N ALA A 81 3.95 -11.71 -4.45
CA ALA A 81 3.22 -12.91 -4.91
C ALA A 81 2.67 -12.70 -6.33
N ALA A 82 2.24 -11.48 -6.64
CA ALA A 82 1.98 -11.03 -7.98
C ALA A 82 3.11 -10.10 -8.42
N THR A 83 3.63 -10.31 -9.63
CA THR A 83 4.66 -9.46 -10.24
C THR A 83 4.30 -9.11 -11.68
N GLY A 84 5.02 -8.15 -12.28
CA GLY A 84 4.88 -7.78 -13.69
C GLY A 84 3.46 -7.43 -14.12
N GLU A 85 3.07 -7.91 -15.30
CA GLU A 85 1.74 -7.67 -15.87
C GLU A 85 0.60 -8.21 -14.98
N ARG A 86 0.80 -9.34 -14.31
CA ARG A 86 -0.21 -9.90 -13.40
C ARG A 86 -0.51 -8.97 -12.24
N ALA A 87 0.52 -8.42 -11.60
CA ALA A 87 0.34 -7.46 -10.51
C ALA A 87 -0.38 -6.20 -10.99
N ARG A 88 -0.05 -5.75 -12.21
CA ARG A 88 -0.69 -4.59 -12.82
C ARG A 88 -2.18 -4.82 -13.07
N ARG A 89 -2.52 -5.90 -13.78
CA ARG A 89 -3.90 -6.30 -14.05
C ARG A 89 -4.69 -6.53 -12.76
N LEU A 90 -4.06 -7.16 -11.76
CA LEU A 90 -4.67 -7.36 -10.45
C LEU A 90 -5.08 -6.04 -9.80
N LEU A 91 -4.21 -5.03 -9.82
CA LEU A 91 -4.53 -3.73 -9.26
C LEU A 91 -5.54 -2.96 -10.10
N ASP A 92 -5.54 -3.12 -11.43
CA ASP A 92 -6.55 -2.54 -12.33
C ASP A 92 -7.95 -3.10 -12.03
N VAL A 93 -8.10 -4.43 -11.93
CA VAL A 93 -9.37 -5.07 -11.58
C VAL A 93 -9.80 -4.69 -10.15
N THR A 94 -8.86 -4.61 -9.21
CA THR A 94 -9.14 -4.14 -7.85
C THR A 94 -9.67 -2.72 -7.86
N HIS A 95 -9.07 -1.82 -8.66
CA HIS A 95 -9.50 -0.44 -8.83
C HIS A 95 -10.91 -0.37 -9.41
N GLU A 96 -11.17 -1.05 -10.51
CA GLU A 96 -12.46 -1.06 -11.20
C GLU A 96 -13.62 -1.41 -10.25
N HIS A 97 -13.44 -2.45 -9.43
CA HIS A 97 -14.51 -2.89 -8.53
C HIS A 97 -14.63 -2.03 -7.27
N LEU A 98 -13.51 -1.64 -6.66
CA LEU A 98 -13.48 -1.15 -5.28
C LEU A 98 -13.23 0.35 -5.15
N ALA A 99 -12.69 1.02 -6.16
CA ALA A 99 -12.43 2.45 -6.10
C ALA A 99 -13.72 3.28 -6.05
N THR A 100 -13.66 4.38 -5.30
CA THR A 100 -14.71 5.38 -5.19
C THR A 100 -14.09 6.76 -4.96
N ASP A 101 -14.89 7.82 -5.06
CA ASP A 101 -14.48 9.21 -4.80
C ASP A 101 -13.94 9.47 -3.38
N TYR A 102 -14.15 8.54 -2.45
CA TYR A 102 -13.72 8.67 -1.05
C TYR A 102 -12.80 7.55 -0.57
N GLY A 103 -12.27 6.75 -1.51
CA GLY A 103 -11.34 5.66 -1.22
C GLY A 103 -11.82 4.29 -1.70
N MET A 104 -10.94 3.31 -1.52
CA MET A 104 -11.15 1.92 -1.91
C MET A 104 -12.00 1.19 -0.87
N MET A 105 -13.10 0.58 -1.30
CA MET A 105 -13.93 -0.26 -0.44
C MET A 105 -13.19 -1.55 -0.05
N LEU A 106 -13.52 -2.09 1.12
CA LEU A 106 -12.93 -3.33 1.61
C LEU A 106 -13.32 -4.54 0.74
N CYS A 107 -14.58 -4.59 0.31
CA CYS A 107 -15.10 -5.61 -0.59
C CYS A 107 -16.34 -5.12 -1.37
N THR A 108 -16.71 -5.85 -2.43
CA THR A 108 -17.97 -5.63 -3.14
C THR A 108 -18.46 -6.91 -3.82
N PRO A 109 -19.79 -7.09 -4.01
CA PRO A 109 -20.88 -6.39 -3.32
C PRO A 109 -20.83 -6.59 -1.79
N PRO A 110 -21.41 -5.71 -0.98
CA PRO A 110 -21.55 -5.96 0.46
C PRO A 110 -22.47 -7.15 0.74
N TYR A 111 -22.36 -7.74 1.91
CA TYR A 111 -23.22 -8.81 2.40
C TYR A 111 -24.57 -8.27 2.88
N VAL A 112 -25.67 -8.81 2.36
CA VAL A 112 -27.06 -8.43 2.64
C VAL A 112 -27.91 -9.65 2.98
N SER A 113 -27.68 -10.78 2.32
CA SER A 113 -28.45 -12.01 2.48
C SER A 113 -27.66 -13.14 3.13
N THR A 114 -26.33 -13.11 3.08
CA THR A 114 -25.47 -14.11 3.73
C THR A 114 -25.73 -14.16 5.23
N ASP A 115 -25.86 -15.36 5.78
CA ASP A 115 -26.06 -15.58 7.22
C ASP A 115 -24.87 -15.00 8.04
N PRO A 116 -25.11 -14.22 9.11
CA PRO A 116 -24.05 -13.73 9.99
C PRO A 116 -23.14 -14.82 10.58
N GLU A 117 -23.63 -16.04 10.77
CA GLU A 117 -22.81 -17.19 11.20
C GLU A 117 -21.81 -17.63 10.12
N VAL A 118 -22.10 -17.34 8.85
CA VAL A 118 -21.18 -17.54 7.72
C VAL A 118 -20.22 -16.36 7.58
N CYS A 119 -20.73 -15.13 7.68
CA CYS A 119 -19.93 -13.92 7.54
C CYS A 119 -20.36 -12.82 8.51
N LEU A 120 -19.56 -12.61 9.56
CA LEU A 120 -19.82 -11.58 10.59
C LEU A 120 -19.86 -10.15 10.05
N ALA A 121 -19.26 -9.87 8.88
CA ALA A 121 -19.39 -8.57 8.23
C ALA A 121 -20.87 -8.18 8.05
N ARG A 122 -21.77 -9.17 7.88
CA ARG A 122 -23.21 -8.97 7.79
C ARG A 122 -23.84 -8.24 8.99
N LEU A 123 -23.19 -8.24 10.15
CA LEU A 123 -23.66 -7.48 11.33
C LEU A 123 -23.59 -5.95 11.12
N PHE A 124 -22.80 -5.49 10.14
CA PHE A 124 -22.76 -4.09 9.74
C PHE A 124 -23.67 -3.84 8.53
N ASN A 125 -24.24 -2.64 8.47
CA ASN A 125 -24.99 -2.19 7.29
C ASN A 125 -24.08 -2.14 6.05
N PRO A 126 -24.64 -2.37 4.85
CA PRO A 126 -23.92 -2.21 3.59
C PRO A 126 -23.19 -0.87 3.47
N GLY A 127 -21.92 -0.93 3.09
CA GLY A 127 -21.06 0.24 2.92
C GLY A 127 -20.53 0.85 4.21
N MET A 128 -20.73 0.19 5.35
CA MET A 128 -20.17 0.59 6.63
C MET A 128 -19.20 -0.47 7.13
N LYS A 129 -18.13 -0.02 7.81
CA LYS A 129 -17.25 -0.92 8.56
C LYS A 129 -16.80 -2.08 7.66
N GLU A 130 -16.71 -3.31 8.19
CA GLU A 130 -16.21 -4.49 7.49
C GLU A 130 -17.12 -4.94 6.32
N ASN A 131 -18.33 -4.40 6.20
CA ASN A 131 -19.28 -4.75 5.15
C ASN A 131 -19.22 -3.82 3.93
N GLY A 132 -18.10 -3.86 3.21
CA GLY A 132 -17.90 -3.03 2.03
C GLY A 132 -17.75 -1.54 2.31
N GLY A 133 -17.47 -1.15 3.56
CA GLY A 133 -17.00 0.20 3.90
C GLY A 133 -15.58 0.46 3.42
N ILE A 134 -15.15 1.72 3.49
CA ILE A 134 -13.78 2.14 3.16
C ILE A 134 -12.99 2.15 4.46
N PHE A 135 -12.01 1.27 4.61
CA PHE A 135 -11.11 1.28 5.77
C PHE A 135 -9.87 2.11 5.48
N ASN A 136 -9.67 3.17 6.24
CA ASN A 136 -8.57 4.13 6.03
C ASN A 136 -7.20 3.54 6.39
N HIS A 137 -7.16 2.49 7.22
CA HIS A 137 -5.96 1.72 7.52
C HIS A 137 -5.42 1.04 6.26
N THR A 138 -6.32 0.44 5.49
CA THR A 138 -5.97 -0.41 4.35
C THR A 138 -5.72 0.43 3.08
N GLN A 139 -6.10 1.71 3.06
CA GLN A 139 -5.78 2.63 1.96
C GLN A 139 -4.27 2.81 1.79
N GLY A 140 -3.51 2.88 2.90
CA GLY A 140 -2.05 2.97 2.84
C GLY A 140 -1.42 1.78 2.09
N TRP A 141 -1.99 0.57 2.21
CA TRP A 141 -1.54 -0.59 1.43
C TRP A 141 -1.81 -0.44 -0.05
N ALA A 142 -2.97 0.12 -0.42
CA ALA A 142 -3.28 0.39 -1.83
C ALA A 142 -2.34 1.44 -2.43
N VAL A 143 -1.99 2.48 -1.67
CA VAL A 143 -0.99 3.49 -2.06
C VAL A 143 0.37 2.84 -2.27
N ILE A 144 0.84 2.02 -1.32
CA ILE A 144 2.14 1.33 -1.42
C ILE A 144 2.15 0.38 -2.64
N ALA A 145 1.12 -0.44 -2.82
CA ALA A 145 1.02 -1.36 -3.95
C ALA A 145 1.02 -0.63 -5.30
N ALA A 146 0.30 0.50 -5.43
CA ALA A 146 0.36 1.32 -6.63
C ALA A 146 1.77 1.88 -6.85
N ALA A 147 2.39 2.42 -5.79
CA ALA A 147 3.73 2.99 -5.88
C ALA A 147 4.81 1.97 -6.27
N GLU A 148 4.73 0.74 -5.76
CA GLU A 148 5.62 -0.38 -6.15
C GLU A 148 5.52 -0.71 -7.64
N LEU A 149 4.33 -0.58 -8.23
CA LEU A 149 4.09 -0.79 -9.66
C LEU A 149 4.37 0.44 -10.53
N GLY A 150 4.98 1.49 -9.97
CA GLY A 150 5.28 2.74 -10.69
C GLY A 150 4.06 3.58 -11.03
N LEU A 151 2.93 3.35 -10.36
CA LEU A 151 1.66 4.05 -10.58
C LEU A 151 1.55 5.33 -9.75
N GLY A 152 2.44 6.29 -9.96
CA GLY A 152 2.51 7.53 -9.16
C GLY A 152 1.19 8.32 -9.13
N ASP A 153 0.53 8.50 -10.29
CA ASP A 153 -0.76 9.20 -10.36
C ASP A 153 -1.86 8.47 -9.55
N ARG A 154 -1.96 7.14 -9.69
CA ARG A 154 -2.95 6.34 -8.96
C ARG A 154 -2.63 6.25 -7.46
N ALA A 155 -1.34 6.14 -7.11
CA ALA A 155 -0.89 6.15 -5.71
C ALA A 155 -1.24 7.48 -5.05
N TRP A 156 -1.06 8.59 -5.76
CA TRP A 156 -1.45 9.92 -5.31
C TRP A 156 -2.97 10.06 -5.15
N ASP A 157 -3.76 9.58 -6.11
CA ASP A 157 -5.22 9.59 -6.01
C ASP A 157 -5.73 8.81 -4.79
N TYR A 158 -5.19 7.61 -4.56
CA TYR A 158 -5.52 6.83 -3.38
C TYR A 158 -5.13 7.53 -2.08
N LEU A 159 -3.96 8.18 -2.05
CA LEU A 159 -3.51 8.91 -0.87
C LEU A 159 -4.43 10.11 -0.61
N ARG A 160 -4.82 10.88 -1.62
CA ARG A 160 -5.70 12.04 -1.44
C ARG A 160 -7.05 11.67 -0.84
N ASN A 161 -7.58 10.48 -1.10
CA ASN A 161 -8.85 10.01 -0.54
C ASN A 161 -8.84 9.83 0.99
N VAL A 162 -7.66 9.67 1.61
CA VAL A 162 -7.55 9.50 3.07
C VAL A 162 -7.02 10.74 3.79
N LEU A 163 -6.31 11.61 3.06
CA LEU A 163 -5.71 12.83 3.63
C LEU A 163 -6.80 13.77 4.15
N PRO A 164 -6.79 14.13 5.46
CA PRO A 164 -7.80 15.02 6.03
C PRO A 164 -7.86 16.38 5.33
N SER A 165 -6.72 16.89 4.89
CA SER A 165 -6.59 18.16 4.17
C SER A 165 -7.33 18.19 2.83
N SER A 166 -7.55 17.05 2.18
CA SER A 166 -8.32 16.95 0.93
C SER A 166 -9.82 17.23 1.11
N PHE A 167 -10.29 17.40 2.35
CA PHE A 167 -11.69 17.55 2.72
C PHE A 167 -11.96 18.79 3.58
N ASN A 168 -11.01 19.73 3.63
CA ASN A 168 -11.11 20.89 4.50
C ASN A 168 -12.29 21.81 4.15
N ASP A 169 -12.76 21.76 2.91
CA ASP A 169 -13.90 22.47 2.34
C ASP A 169 -15.15 21.58 2.14
N ARG A 170 -15.15 20.35 2.67
CA ARG A 170 -16.20 19.33 2.49
C ARG A 170 -16.63 18.71 3.82
N ALA A 171 -16.70 19.53 4.87
CA ALA A 171 -16.98 19.08 6.24
C ALA A 171 -18.37 18.43 6.38
N GLU A 172 -19.36 18.92 5.61
CA GLU A 172 -20.73 18.40 5.54
C GLU A 172 -20.78 16.95 5.04
N ILE A 173 -19.83 16.57 4.18
CA ILE A 173 -19.63 15.20 3.71
C ILE A 173 -18.79 14.40 4.72
N ARG A 174 -17.60 14.90 5.07
CA ARG A 174 -16.61 14.16 5.87
C ARG A 174 -17.07 13.87 7.29
N GLN A 175 -17.77 14.80 7.95
CA GLN A 175 -18.36 14.64 9.30
C GLN A 175 -17.39 14.22 10.42
N VAL A 176 -16.08 14.38 10.20
CA VAL A 176 -15.01 14.21 11.20
C VAL A 176 -13.97 15.30 10.98
N GLU A 177 -13.06 15.46 11.93
CA GLU A 177 -12.06 16.51 11.95
C GLU A 177 -11.21 16.54 10.64
N PRO A 178 -10.96 17.72 10.05
CA PRO A 178 -10.23 17.87 8.78
C PRO A 178 -8.70 17.86 8.95
N TYR A 179 -8.20 17.53 10.15
CA TYR A 179 -6.77 17.51 10.48
C TYR A 179 -6.29 16.17 11.06
N VAL A 180 -7.18 15.21 11.26
CA VAL A 180 -6.83 13.82 11.62
C VAL A 180 -7.52 12.82 10.72
N VAL A 181 -6.87 11.67 10.56
CA VAL A 181 -7.49 10.52 9.91
C VAL A 181 -8.55 9.90 10.82
N CYS A 182 -9.49 9.18 10.21
CA CYS A 182 -10.46 8.35 10.91
C CYS A 182 -10.30 6.89 10.51
N GLN A 183 -10.92 5.96 11.24
CA GLN A 183 -10.79 4.52 10.96
C GLN A 183 -11.46 4.11 9.64
N SER A 184 -12.66 4.63 9.40
CA SER A 184 -13.49 4.20 8.28
C SER A 184 -14.30 5.34 7.69
N THR A 185 -14.51 5.26 6.39
CA THR A 185 -15.39 6.12 5.61
C THR A 185 -16.52 5.27 5.02
N HIS A 186 -17.73 5.81 5.02
CA HIS A 186 -18.89 5.16 4.42
C HIS A 186 -18.72 5.09 2.90
N SER A 187 -18.98 3.93 2.30
CA SER A 187 -18.87 3.73 0.85
C SER A 187 -20.18 4.04 0.11
N ARG A 188 -20.17 3.88 -1.22
CA ARG A 188 -21.29 4.18 -2.12
C ARG A 188 -22.58 3.39 -1.81
N PHE A 189 -22.49 2.31 -1.03
CA PHE A 189 -23.64 1.53 -0.58
C PHE A 189 -24.34 2.10 0.67
N SER A 190 -23.76 3.13 1.29
CA SER A 190 -24.37 3.82 2.43
C SER A 190 -25.07 5.11 1.96
N PRO A 191 -26.23 5.47 2.55
CA PRO A 191 -26.86 6.77 2.28
C PRO A 191 -26.02 7.96 2.76
N ARG A 192 -24.93 7.73 3.49
CA ARG A 192 -23.98 8.74 3.97
C ARG A 192 -22.61 8.58 3.29
N PHE A 193 -22.59 8.32 1.98
CA PHE A 193 -21.36 8.14 1.21
C PHE A 193 -20.35 9.27 1.47
N GLY A 194 -19.13 8.91 1.88
CA GLY A 194 -18.06 9.86 2.23
C GLY A 194 -17.97 10.25 3.70
N ALA A 195 -18.94 9.88 4.53
CA ALA A 195 -18.90 10.20 5.96
C ALA A 195 -17.87 9.35 6.71
N GLY A 196 -16.95 10.02 7.41
CA GLY A 196 -15.94 9.41 8.28
C GLY A 196 -16.49 9.02 9.64
N ARG A 197 -15.90 8.00 10.28
CA ARG A 197 -16.24 7.51 11.63
C ARG A 197 -15.01 7.07 12.39
N VAL A 198 -15.07 7.17 13.72
CA VAL A 198 -14.01 6.76 14.65
C VAL A 198 -12.70 7.50 14.33
N SER A 199 -12.69 8.82 14.55
CA SER A 199 -11.50 9.66 14.35
C SER A 199 -10.40 9.36 15.38
N TRP A 200 -9.18 9.84 15.09
CA TRP A 200 -7.99 9.72 15.93
C TRP A 200 -7.38 8.33 16.04
N LEU A 201 -7.97 7.44 16.83
CA LEU A 201 -7.31 6.24 17.32
C LEU A 201 -7.39 5.10 16.30
N SER A 202 -6.54 5.18 15.28
CA SER A 202 -6.50 4.20 14.19
C SER A 202 -5.10 4.04 13.62
N GLY A 203 -4.74 2.80 13.26
CA GLY A 203 -3.54 2.50 12.46
C GLY A 203 -3.52 3.16 11.08
N SER A 204 -4.63 3.78 10.66
CA SER A 204 -4.68 4.67 9.49
C SER A 204 -3.62 5.76 9.54
N ALA A 205 -3.30 6.31 10.71
CA ALA A 205 -2.27 7.34 10.80
C ALA A 205 -0.90 6.78 10.40
N VAL A 206 -0.55 5.60 10.92
CA VAL A 206 0.74 4.95 10.67
C VAL A 206 0.87 4.52 9.22
N TRP A 207 -0.10 3.78 8.67
CA TRP A 207 0.03 3.23 7.32
C TRP A 207 0.01 4.31 6.24
N ASN A 208 -0.78 5.37 6.40
CA ASN A 208 -0.77 6.47 5.44
C ASN A 208 0.50 7.33 5.56
N TYR A 209 1.05 7.49 6.76
CA TYR A 209 2.36 8.14 6.93
C TYR A 209 3.49 7.33 6.28
N VAL A 210 3.51 6.01 6.48
CA VAL A 210 4.47 5.11 5.82
C VAL A 210 4.30 5.20 4.30
N ALA A 211 3.08 5.03 3.79
CA ALA A 211 2.81 5.10 2.36
C ALA A 211 3.26 6.44 1.74
N MET A 212 2.92 7.55 2.37
CA MET A 212 3.32 8.89 1.91
C MET A 212 4.85 9.06 1.91
N THR A 213 5.52 8.72 3.01
CA THR A 213 6.95 9.03 3.19
C THR A 213 7.88 8.05 2.50
N THR A 214 7.55 6.76 2.49
CA THR A 214 8.45 5.72 1.98
C THR A 214 8.07 5.20 0.59
N ALA A 215 6.80 5.35 0.17
CA ALA A 215 6.35 4.84 -1.13
C ALA A 215 6.10 5.96 -2.14
N VAL A 216 5.39 7.03 -1.77
CA VAL A 216 5.16 8.18 -2.67
C VAL A 216 6.40 9.06 -2.75
N LEU A 217 6.87 9.60 -1.62
CA LEU A 217 8.11 10.38 -1.58
C LEU A 217 9.36 9.51 -1.74
N GLY A 218 9.25 8.20 -1.52
CA GLY A 218 10.33 7.25 -1.77
C GLY A 218 11.54 7.38 -0.85
N LEU A 219 11.41 7.99 0.33
CA LEU A 219 12.51 8.20 1.28
C LEU A 219 12.56 7.04 2.27
N LYS A 220 13.09 5.90 1.83
CA LYS A 220 13.00 4.63 2.56
C LYS A 220 14.29 4.34 3.33
N PRO A 221 14.24 4.24 4.67
CA PRO A 221 15.34 3.69 5.45
C PRO A 221 15.66 2.26 5.02
N ASP A 222 16.94 1.97 4.80
CA ASP A 222 17.44 0.63 4.52
C ASP A 222 18.54 0.25 5.54
N TYR A 223 19.04 -0.98 5.48
CA TYR A 223 20.09 -1.49 6.36
C TYR A 223 21.42 -0.74 6.18
N GLU A 224 21.78 -0.45 4.94
CA GLU A 224 23.09 0.10 4.54
C GLU A 224 23.04 1.57 4.11
N GLY A 225 21.85 2.18 4.11
CA GLY A 225 21.71 3.54 3.60
C GLY A 225 20.28 4.06 3.65
N LEU A 226 20.08 5.22 3.01
CA LEU A 226 18.77 5.81 2.74
C LEU A 226 18.46 5.62 1.26
N SER A 227 17.46 4.79 0.95
CA SER A 227 17.00 4.60 -0.42
C SER A 227 16.14 5.78 -0.86
N ILE A 228 16.36 6.24 -2.09
CA ILE A 228 15.64 7.34 -2.75
C ILE A 228 14.96 6.79 -4.01
N ASP A 229 13.71 6.37 -3.87
CA ASP A 229 12.91 5.76 -4.95
C ASP A 229 11.49 6.37 -5.02
N PRO A 230 11.37 7.67 -5.35
CA PRO A 230 10.08 8.36 -5.39
C PRO A 230 9.15 7.75 -6.44
N CYS A 231 7.86 7.65 -6.07
CA CYS A 231 6.76 7.30 -6.96
C CYS A 231 5.69 8.39 -6.85
N ILE A 232 5.88 9.50 -7.57
CA ILE A 232 5.10 10.73 -7.48
C ILE A 232 4.15 10.87 -8.69
N PRO A 233 3.07 11.67 -8.60
CA PRO A 233 2.24 11.93 -9.77
C PRO A 233 3.03 12.64 -10.88
N SER A 234 2.72 12.32 -12.13
CA SER A 234 3.42 12.81 -13.32
C SER A 234 3.41 14.34 -13.44
N ALA A 235 2.39 14.99 -12.88
CA ALA A 235 2.23 16.45 -12.87
C ALA A 235 3.19 17.18 -11.91
N TRP A 236 3.84 16.49 -10.98
CA TRP A 236 4.78 17.13 -10.05
C TRP A 236 6.12 17.39 -10.73
N PRO A 237 6.61 18.65 -10.77
CA PRO A 237 7.94 18.95 -11.33
C PRO A 237 9.09 18.44 -10.44
N GLY A 238 8.78 18.03 -9.21
CA GLY A 238 9.77 17.66 -8.20
C GLY A 238 9.29 18.02 -6.80
N PHE A 239 10.14 17.76 -5.80
CA PHE A 239 9.94 18.20 -4.43
C PHE A 239 11.28 18.27 -3.69
N THR A 240 11.28 18.95 -2.54
CA THR A 240 12.40 18.94 -1.60
C THR A 240 11.98 18.33 -0.26
N ALA A 241 12.88 17.60 0.39
CA ALA A 241 12.65 17.04 1.71
C ALA A 241 13.91 17.13 2.59
N THR A 242 13.71 17.30 3.89
CA THR A 242 14.79 17.16 4.88
C THR A 242 14.53 15.92 5.72
N ARG A 243 15.44 14.95 5.66
CA ARG A 243 15.33 13.68 6.37
C ARG A 243 16.49 13.52 7.34
N ARG A 244 16.20 13.50 8.64
CA ARG A 244 17.18 13.06 9.65
C ARG A 244 17.21 11.55 9.72
N PHE A 245 18.36 10.91 9.51
CA PHE A 245 18.50 9.46 9.51
C PHE A 245 19.87 9.04 10.08
N ARG A 246 19.86 8.13 11.07
CA ARG A 246 21.05 7.62 11.78
C ARG A 246 22.05 8.71 12.23
N GLY A 247 21.54 9.85 12.70
CA GLY A 247 22.35 10.95 13.24
C GLY A 247 22.80 11.99 12.20
N ALA A 248 22.64 11.74 10.91
CA ALA A 248 22.92 12.70 9.84
C ALA A 248 21.62 13.36 9.30
N THR A 249 21.77 14.48 8.62
CA THR A 249 20.70 15.20 7.94
C THR A 249 20.89 15.11 6.43
N TYR A 250 19.88 14.61 5.71
CA TYR A 250 19.88 14.51 4.26
C TYR A 250 18.91 15.56 3.71
N HIS A 251 19.42 16.48 2.90
CA HIS A 251 18.62 17.40 2.10
C HIS A 251 18.44 16.78 0.72
N VAL A 252 17.21 16.35 0.44
CA VAL A 252 16.86 15.64 -0.78
C VAL A 252 16.12 16.60 -1.69
N GLU A 253 16.60 16.77 -2.90
CA GLU A 253 15.92 17.38 -4.02
C GLU A 253 15.57 16.29 -5.03
N VAL A 254 14.30 16.22 -5.42
CA VAL A 254 13.82 15.36 -6.50
C VAL A 254 13.37 16.26 -7.64
N GLN A 255 13.88 16.00 -8.85
CA GLN A 255 13.50 16.71 -10.07
C GLN A 255 12.79 15.75 -11.04
N ASN A 256 11.73 16.21 -11.69
CA ASN A 256 10.93 15.44 -12.63
C ASN A 256 10.72 16.18 -13.97
N PRO A 257 11.79 16.42 -14.74
CA PRO A 257 11.70 17.20 -15.98
C PRO A 257 10.86 16.54 -17.06
N GLN A 258 10.65 15.22 -16.99
CA GLN A 258 9.93 14.43 -18.00
C GLN A 258 8.51 14.03 -17.57
N GLY A 259 8.03 14.46 -16.41
CA GLY A 259 6.70 14.11 -15.91
C GLY A 259 6.52 12.60 -15.72
N ARG A 260 7.54 11.91 -15.22
CA ARG A 260 7.54 10.48 -14.98
C ARG A 260 7.09 10.19 -13.56
N CYS A 261 6.42 9.06 -13.38
CA CYS A 261 5.91 8.70 -12.06
C CYS A 261 6.98 8.09 -11.16
N LYS A 262 7.93 7.34 -11.72
CA LYS A 262 8.94 6.57 -10.98
C LYS A 262 10.15 6.31 -11.85
N GLY A 263 11.31 6.11 -11.22
CA GLY A 263 12.57 5.72 -11.86
C GLY A 263 13.61 6.82 -11.72
N VAL A 264 14.69 6.56 -10.97
CA VAL A 264 15.79 7.50 -10.74
C VAL A 264 17.04 7.01 -11.48
N PRO A 265 17.20 7.34 -12.78
CA PRO A 265 18.42 6.98 -13.51
C PRO A 265 19.66 7.75 -13.04
N ARG A 266 19.49 8.88 -12.35
CA ARG A 266 20.60 9.74 -11.93
C ARG A 266 20.40 10.21 -10.49
N LEU A 267 21.36 9.85 -9.64
CA LEU A 267 21.40 10.21 -8.23
C LEU A 267 22.76 10.80 -7.88
N LEU A 268 22.79 12.00 -7.34
CA LEU A 268 24.01 12.67 -6.87
C LEU A 268 24.00 12.80 -5.35
N VAL A 269 25.14 12.53 -4.74
CA VAL A 269 25.40 12.72 -3.31
C VAL A 269 26.58 13.67 -3.17
N ASP A 270 26.36 14.83 -2.56
CA ASP A 270 27.33 15.92 -2.45
C ASP A 270 27.99 16.29 -3.80
N GLY A 271 27.15 16.33 -4.84
CA GLY A 271 27.55 16.66 -6.22
C GLY A 271 28.24 15.53 -6.99
N ARG A 272 28.40 14.33 -6.40
CA ARG A 272 28.99 13.17 -7.07
C ARG A 272 27.91 12.16 -7.43
N GLU A 273 27.89 11.74 -8.68
CA GLU A 273 26.97 10.72 -9.15
C GLU A 273 27.31 9.35 -8.55
N ILE A 274 26.29 8.60 -8.12
CA ILE A 274 26.41 7.25 -7.59
C ILE A 274 25.53 6.28 -8.38
N GLU A 275 25.91 5.01 -8.40
CA GLU A 275 25.08 3.96 -9.00
C GLU A 275 23.95 3.53 -8.05
N GLY A 276 22.79 3.20 -8.65
CA GLY A 276 21.62 2.78 -7.91
C GLY A 276 20.93 3.93 -7.18
N ASN A 277 20.14 3.58 -6.16
CA ASN A 277 19.28 4.53 -5.45
C ASN A 277 19.55 4.59 -3.93
N LEU A 278 20.63 3.95 -3.45
CA LEU A 278 20.94 3.83 -2.04
C LEU A 278 22.03 4.84 -1.64
N VAL A 279 21.63 5.90 -0.95
CA VAL A 279 22.57 6.88 -0.39
C VAL A 279 23.29 6.24 0.81
N PRO A 280 24.63 6.15 0.81
CA PRO A 280 25.38 5.56 1.91
C PRO A 280 25.18 6.29 3.24
N LEU A 281 25.42 5.58 4.34
CA LEU A 281 25.37 6.18 5.68
C LEU A 281 26.44 7.26 5.84
N ALA A 282 26.01 8.48 6.17
CA ALA A 282 26.89 9.55 6.60
C ALA A 282 27.16 9.49 8.12
N ALA A 283 28.28 10.08 8.54
CA ALA A 283 28.64 10.20 9.95
C ALA A 283 27.59 11.03 10.72
N PRO A 284 27.31 10.71 11.99
CA PRO A 284 26.44 11.54 12.83
C PRO A 284 26.89 13.01 12.86
N GLY A 285 25.94 13.94 12.71
CA GLY A 285 26.18 15.38 12.61
C GLY A 285 26.46 15.87 11.19
N ALA A 286 26.73 14.99 10.23
CA ALA A 286 26.93 15.38 8.84
C ALA A 286 25.64 15.90 8.19
N THR A 287 25.80 16.77 7.19
CA THR A 287 24.74 17.21 6.29
C THR A 287 25.09 16.75 4.88
N VAL A 288 24.16 16.05 4.24
CA VAL A 288 24.33 15.44 2.91
C VAL A 288 23.37 16.08 1.93
N GLN A 289 23.86 16.53 0.78
CA GLN A 289 23.04 17.00 -0.32
C GLN A 289 22.76 15.84 -1.28
N VAL A 290 21.48 15.58 -1.56
CA VAL A 290 21.03 14.50 -2.43
C VAL A 290 20.19 15.10 -3.55
N LEU A 291 20.58 14.86 -4.79
CA LEU A 291 19.79 15.23 -5.97
C LEU A 291 19.40 13.96 -6.75
N ALA A 292 18.11 13.68 -6.82
CA ALA A 292 17.54 12.61 -7.63
C ALA A 292 16.82 13.20 -8.84
N VAL A 293 17.13 12.72 -10.05
CA VAL A 293 16.45 13.12 -11.28
C VAL A 293 15.66 11.94 -11.82
N LEU A 294 14.34 12.11 -11.97
CA LEU A 294 13.43 11.13 -12.55
C LEU A 294 13.50 11.14 -14.09
N ALA A 295 13.44 9.97 -14.73
CA ALA A 295 13.26 9.83 -16.19
C ALA A 295 12.56 8.52 -16.59
#